data_AF-A0A7S2IRB1-F1
#
_entry.id   AF-A0A7S2IRB1-F1
#
_cell.length_a   1.000
_cell.length_b   1.000
_cell.length_c   1.000
_cell.angle_alpha   90.00
_cell.angle_beta   90.00
_cell.angle_gamma   90.00
#
_symmetry.space_group_name_H-M   'P 1'
#
loop_
_entity.id
_entity.type
_entity.pdbx_description
1 polymer ?
#
loop_
_entity_poly.entity_id
_entity_poly.type
_entity_poly.pdbx_seq_one_letter_code
_entity_poly.pdbx_strand_id
1 'polypeptide(L)'
;QPVGFICCGQPSALFTGGRSPSALTANEPPSVRERLTGTVLSFCGHAVHTVCLAQYRHTLSTRHAAGDHYEGKAAIHVECGEFLCPMCKRLSNGHVPCFLADRR
;
A
#
# COMPACT_ATOMS: atom_id res chain seq x y z
N GLN A 1 12.49 16.89 3.32
CA GLN A 1 11.36 16.05 3.81
C GLN A 1 11.73 14.59 3.61
N PRO A 2 11.30 13.64 4.48
CA PRO A 2 11.65 12.24 4.30
C PRO A 2 11.11 11.71 2.96
N VAL A 3 11.97 11.00 2.25
CA VAL A 3 11.61 10.22 1.06
C VAL A 3 11.32 8.79 1.47
N GLY A 4 10.59 8.06 0.65
CA GLY A 4 10.43 6.63 0.83
C GLY A 4 10.02 5.96 -0.48
N PHE A 5 10.21 4.66 -0.53
CA PHE A 5 9.94 3.86 -1.73
C PHE A 5 8.50 3.37 -1.75
N ILE A 6 7.88 3.45 -2.93
CA ILE A 6 6.53 2.93 -3.15
C ILE A 6 6.56 1.40 -3.21
N CYS A 7 5.62 0.76 -2.52
CA CYS A 7 5.52 -0.69 -2.47
C CYS A 7 4.09 -1.21 -2.57
N CYS A 8 3.99 -2.49 -2.93
CA CYS A 8 2.79 -3.30 -2.83
C CYS A 8 3.08 -4.46 -1.88
N GLY A 9 2.36 -4.51 -0.76
CA GLY A 9 2.37 -5.60 0.19
C GLY A 9 1.26 -6.60 -0.10
N GLN A 10 1.63 -7.88 -0.18
CA GLN A 10 0.69 -8.98 -0.39
C GLN A 10 1.01 -10.13 0.57
N PRO A 11 -0.01 -10.90 1.03
CA PRO A 11 0.24 -12.14 1.75
C PRO A 11 1.06 -13.11 0.90
N SER A 12 2.09 -13.71 1.48
CA SER A 12 2.89 -14.74 0.85
C SER A 12 2.19 -16.08 0.94
N ALA A 13 1.85 -16.66 -0.21
CA ALA A 13 1.37 -18.03 -0.30
C ALA A 13 2.37 -19.06 0.28
N LEU A 14 3.67 -18.73 0.30
CA LEU A 14 4.74 -19.60 0.82
C LEU A 14 4.67 -19.75 2.35
N PHE A 15 4.25 -18.70 3.06
CA PHE A 15 4.20 -18.69 4.53
C PHE A 15 2.79 -18.91 5.08
N THR A 16 1.74 -18.76 4.26
CA THR A 16 0.35 -19.02 4.66
C THR A 16 -0.12 -20.45 4.41
N GLY A 17 0.78 -21.37 4.03
CA GLY A 17 0.48 -22.81 3.93
C GLY A 17 -0.66 -23.14 2.95
N GLY A 18 -0.79 -22.38 1.86
CA GLY A 18 -1.80 -22.65 0.83
C GLY A 18 -3.25 -22.31 1.22
N ARG A 19 -3.51 -21.57 2.32
CA ARG A 19 -4.86 -21.05 2.58
C ARG A 19 -5.16 -19.88 1.65
N SER A 20 -6.19 -20.07 0.81
CA SER A 20 -6.77 -19.04 -0.05
C SER A 20 -7.15 -17.79 0.78
N PRO A 21 -6.98 -16.55 0.25
CA PRO A 21 -7.24 -15.30 0.99
C PRO A 21 -8.65 -15.19 1.59
N SER A 22 -9.61 -15.95 1.05
CA SER A 22 -11.02 -15.97 1.46
C SER A 22 -11.29 -16.69 2.78
N ALA A 23 -10.30 -17.33 3.41
CA ALA A 23 -10.48 -18.17 4.61
C ALA A 23 -10.16 -17.49 5.96
N LEU A 24 -10.06 -16.16 6.00
CA LEU A 24 -10.07 -15.40 7.25
C LEU A 24 -11.52 -15.18 7.68
N THR A 25 -12.07 -16.17 8.39
CA THR A 25 -13.42 -16.14 8.95
C THR A 25 -13.53 -15.08 10.06
N ALA A 26 -14.12 -13.95 9.70
CA ALA A 26 -14.97 -12.98 10.40
C ALA A 26 -15.15 -12.88 11.95
N ASN A 27 -14.56 -13.70 12.83
CA ASN A 27 -15.00 -13.74 14.24
C ASN A 27 -13.92 -13.68 15.35
N GLU A 28 -12.67 -13.36 15.05
CA GLU A 28 -11.67 -13.01 16.08
C GLU A 28 -10.83 -11.84 15.55
N PRO A 29 -10.59 -10.76 16.31
CA PRO A 29 -9.70 -9.69 15.85
C PRO A 29 -8.26 -10.22 15.88
N PRO A 30 -7.62 -10.51 14.72
CA PRO A 30 -6.25 -10.97 14.73
C PRO A 30 -5.39 -9.80 15.20
N SER A 31 -4.50 -10.06 16.15
CA SER A 31 -3.55 -9.06 16.61
C SER A 31 -2.75 -8.55 15.39
N VAL A 32 -2.49 -7.24 15.29
CA VAL A 32 -1.80 -6.63 14.13
C VAL A 32 -0.48 -7.33 13.80
N ARG A 33 0.15 -7.97 14.80
CA ARG A 33 1.40 -8.72 14.70
C ARG A 33 1.26 -10.01 13.86
N GLU A 34 0.11 -10.68 13.88
CA GLU A 34 -0.12 -11.91 13.09
C GLU A 34 -0.36 -11.62 11.61
N ARG A 35 -0.83 -10.41 11.26
CA ARG A 35 -1.11 -10.00 9.87
C ARG A 35 0.15 -9.70 9.04
N LEU A 36 1.31 -9.56 9.67
CA LEU A 36 2.58 -9.25 8.99
C LEU A 36 3.43 -10.50 8.73
N THR A 37 3.16 -11.60 9.43
CA THR A 37 3.88 -12.86 9.24
C THR A 37 3.62 -13.38 7.84
N GLY A 38 4.68 -13.42 7.03
CA GLY A 38 4.58 -13.86 5.66
C GLY A 38 4.05 -12.81 4.69
N THR A 39 4.12 -11.51 4.95
CA THR A 39 3.83 -10.49 3.92
C THR A 39 5.07 -10.22 3.06
N VAL A 40 4.94 -10.28 1.73
CA VAL A 40 6.00 -9.87 0.79
C VAL A 40 5.73 -8.45 0.33
N LEU A 41 6.76 -7.60 0.38
CA LEU A 41 6.73 -6.27 -0.22
C LEU A 41 7.42 -6.33 -1.58
N SER A 42 6.69 -5.94 -2.63
CA SER A 42 7.25 -5.68 -3.95
C SER A 42 7.38 -4.18 -4.16
N PHE A 43 8.48 -3.74 -4.78
CA PHE A 43 8.74 -2.32 -5.01
C PHE A 43 8.72 -2.01 -6.51
N CYS A 44 8.21 -0.84 -6.86
CA CYS A 44 8.32 -0.33 -8.23
C CYS A 44 9.63 0.45 -8.47
N GLY A 45 10.45 0.65 -7.44
CA GLY A 45 11.73 1.36 -7.49
C GLY A 45 11.63 2.89 -7.38
N HIS A 46 10.43 3.47 -7.40
CA HIS A 46 10.26 4.93 -7.31
C HIS A 46 10.21 5.42 -5.87
N ALA A 47 10.91 6.52 -5.61
CA ALA A 47 10.87 7.22 -4.33
C ALA A 47 9.99 8.48 -4.42
N VAL A 48 9.24 8.75 -3.37
CA VAL A 48 8.37 9.94 -3.25
C VAL A 48 8.50 10.51 -1.84
N HIS A 49 8.42 11.84 -1.71
CA HIS A 49 8.31 12.50 -0.41
C HIS A 49 7.03 12.04 0.31
N THR A 50 7.13 11.77 1.61
CA THR A 50 5.96 11.33 2.41
C THR A 50 4.78 12.30 2.30
N VAL A 51 5.04 13.61 2.30
CA VAL A 51 4.00 14.64 2.20
C VAL A 51 3.36 14.67 0.82
N CYS A 52 4.16 14.62 -0.25
CA CYS A 52 3.64 14.59 -1.62
C CYS A 52 2.76 13.37 -1.86
N LEU A 53 3.15 12.20 -1.31
CA LEU A 53 2.33 11.00 -1.40
C LEU A 53 1.04 11.12 -0.60
N ALA A 54 1.09 11.70 0.61
CA ALA A 54 -0.10 11.91 1.43
C ALA A 54 -1.11 12.83 0.71
N GLN A 55 -0.63 13.93 0.11
CA GLN A 55 -1.46 14.83 -0.69
C GLN A 55 -2.06 14.12 -1.91
N TYR A 56 -1.25 13.35 -2.65
CA TYR A 56 -1.73 12.54 -3.77
C TYR A 56 -2.87 11.59 -3.36
N ARG A 57 -2.68 10.85 -2.26
CA ARG A 57 -3.70 9.93 -1.71
C ARG A 57 -4.95 10.68 -1.24
N HIS A 58 -4.79 11.85 -0.64
CA HIS A 58 -5.92 12.68 -0.22
C HIS A 58 -6.74 13.12 -1.44
N THR A 59 -6.11 13.65 -2.49
CA THR A 59 -6.81 14.02 -3.73
C THR A 59 -7.52 12.83 -4.38
N LEU A 60 -6.89 11.65 -4.39
CA LEU A 60 -7.54 10.42 -4.86
C LEU A 60 -8.81 10.10 -4.05
N SER A 61 -8.72 10.13 -2.72
CA SER A 61 -9.85 9.86 -1.83
C SER A 61 -10.98 10.89 -2.00
N THR A 62 -10.66 12.18 -2.10
CA THR A 62 -11.66 13.23 -2.35
C THR A 62 -12.41 13.00 -3.67
N ARG A 63 -11.67 12.69 -4.75
CA ARG A 63 -12.29 12.39 -6.05
C ARG A 63 -13.10 11.10 -6.02
N HIS A 64 -12.63 10.09 -5.29
CA HIS A 64 -13.39 8.85 -5.08
C HIS A 64 -14.74 9.13 -4.41
N ALA A 65 -14.74 9.89 -3.32
CA ALA A 65 -15.95 10.25 -2.60
C ALA A 65 -16.92 11.13 -3.42
N ALA A 66 -16.39 12.03 -4.27
CA ALA A 66 -17.19 12.85 -5.16
C ALA A 66 -17.78 12.08 -6.36
N GLY A 67 -17.33 10.84 -6.60
CA GLY A 67 -17.70 10.08 -7.80
C GLY A 67 -16.98 10.54 -9.07
N ASP A 68 -15.99 11.43 -8.95
CA ASP A 68 -15.25 12.01 -10.06
C ASP A 68 -14.36 10.98 -10.78
N HIS A 69 -13.85 11.35 -11.94
CA HIS A 69 -12.80 10.58 -12.61
C HIS A 69 -11.45 10.80 -11.91
N TYR A 70 -10.74 9.70 -11.66
CA TYR A 70 -9.39 9.70 -11.12
C TYR A 70 -8.60 8.54 -11.70
N GLU A 71 -7.28 8.64 -11.58
CA GLU A 71 -6.36 7.68 -12.16
C GLU A 71 -6.53 6.30 -11.49
N GLY A 72 -6.70 5.26 -12.31
CA GLY A 72 -6.85 3.90 -11.81
C GLY A 72 -8.24 3.59 -11.22
N LYS A 73 -9.26 4.44 -11.42
CA LYS A 73 -10.63 4.24 -10.87
C LYS A 73 -11.23 2.84 -11.09
N ALA A 74 -10.90 2.17 -12.20
CA ALA A 74 -11.37 0.81 -12.49
C ALA A 74 -10.42 -0.31 -12.02
N ALA A 75 -9.26 0.04 -11.47
CA ALA A 75 -8.15 -0.87 -11.19
C ALA A 75 -7.64 -0.83 -9.74
N ILE A 76 -8.09 0.13 -8.92
CA ILE A 76 -7.64 0.28 -7.52
C ILE A 76 -8.84 0.34 -6.57
N HIS A 77 -8.69 -0.24 -5.39
CA HIS A 77 -9.62 -0.10 -4.28
C HIS A 77 -9.11 0.96 -3.30
N VAL A 78 -9.53 2.21 -3.50
CA VAL A 78 -9.10 3.37 -2.69
C VAL A 78 -9.42 3.16 -1.21
N GLU A 79 -10.58 2.57 -0.89
CA GLU A 79 -11.01 2.26 0.49
C GLU A 79 -10.11 1.22 1.19
N CYS A 80 -9.43 0.37 0.42
CA CYS A 80 -8.45 -0.58 0.94
C CYS A 80 -7.04 0.04 1.03
N GLY A 81 -6.90 1.33 0.74
CA GLY A 81 -5.63 2.05 0.75
C GLY A 81 -4.76 1.79 -0.48
N GLU A 82 -5.31 1.21 -1.55
CA GLU A 82 -4.62 1.02 -2.82
C GLU A 82 -4.53 2.32 -3.59
N PHE A 83 -3.43 2.47 -4.32
CA PHE A 83 -3.16 3.59 -5.20
C PHE A 83 -2.20 3.17 -6.31
N LEU A 84 -2.15 3.94 -7.39
CA LEU A 84 -1.14 3.74 -8.42
C LEU A 84 0.09 4.57 -8.08
N CYS A 85 1.29 4.00 -8.27
CA CYS A 85 2.52 4.78 -8.16
C CYS A 85 2.42 6.03 -9.06
N PRO A 86 2.62 7.26 -8.53
CA PRO A 86 2.46 8.48 -9.32
C PRO A 86 3.34 8.53 -10.58
N MET A 87 4.48 7.83 -10.56
CA MET A 87 5.49 7.83 -11.62
C MET A 87 5.23 6.75 -12.68
N CYS A 88 5.07 5.48 -12.28
CA CYS A 88 5.02 4.34 -13.21
C CYS A 88 3.67 3.63 -13.27
N LYS A 89 2.69 4.10 -12.50
CA LYS A 89 1.30 3.63 -12.49
C LYS A 89 1.13 2.16 -12.09
N ARG A 90 2.15 1.55 -11.48
CA ARG A 90 2.07 0.21 -10.88
C ARG A 90 1.18 0.25 -9.64
N LEU A 91 0.33 -0.77 -9.48
CA LEU A 91 -0.48 -0.97 -8.28
C LEU A 91 0.40 -1.00 -7.03
N SER A 92 -0.01 -0.25 -6.01
CA SER A 92 0.71 -0.07 -4.75
C SER A 92 -0.29 0.12 -3.61
N ASN A 93 0.11 -0.21 -2.40
CA ASN A 93 -0.70 0.01 -1.20
C ASN A 93 0.13 0.53 -0.02
N GLY A 94 1.43 0.73 -0.22
CA GLY A 94 2.34 1.16 0.82
C GLY A 94 3.44 2.10 0.35
N HIS A 95 4.10 2.69 1.34
CA HIS A 95 5.27 3.54 1.20
C HIS A 95 6.20 3.18 2.35
N VAL A 96 7.45 2.86 2.04
CA VAL A 96 8.47 2.52 3.02
C VAL A 96 9.38 3.74 3.18
N PRO A 97 9.28 4.47 4.31
CA PRO A 97 10.13 5.63 4.55
C PRO A 97 11.60 5.25 4.61
N CYS A 98 12.44 6.06 3.99
CA CYS A 98 13.89 5.99 4.09
C CYS A 98 14.38 7.12 4.97
N PHE A 99 14.76 6.76 6.19
CA PHE A 99 15.48 7.64 7.08
C PHE A 99 16.97 7.39 6.85
N LEU A 100 17.73 8.42 6.46
CA LEU A 100 19.18 8.36 6.55
C LEU A 100 19.49 8.30 8.05
N ALA A 101 19.95 7.14 8.54
CA ALA A 101 20.52 7.06 9.87
C ALA A 101 21.74 7.99 9.89
N ASP A 102 21.70 9.03 10.72
CA ASP A 102 22.84 9.91 10.96
C ASP A 102 23.98 9.02 11.47
N ARG A 103 24.97 8.73 10.62
CA ARG A 103 26.19 8.04 11.06
C ARG A 103 27.03 9.08 11.79
N ARG A 104 26.74 9.27 13.08
CA ARG A 104 27.68 9.87 14.03
C ARG A 104 28.54 8.80 14.67
#